data_AF-A0A7V9LK54-F1
#
_entry.id   AF-A0A7V9LK54-F1
#
_cell.length_a   1.000
_cell.length_b   1.000
_cell.length_c   1.000
_cell.angle_alpha   90.00
_cell.angle_beta   90.00
_cell.angle_gamma   90.00
#
_symmetry.space_group_name_H-M   'P 1'
#
loop_
_entity.id
_entity.type
_entity.pdbx_description
1 polymer ?
#
loop_
_entity_poly.entity_id
_entity_poly.type
_entity_poly.pdbx_seq_one_letter_code
_entity_poly.pdbx_strand_id
1 'polypeptide(L)'
;LKPDQVAVFGCGGSTRIAPWGELLSTAARARGAAGCVTDGMVRDIRAIRTMKFPVFHGGIAPLDSKGRGVVAEIDVPIECAGVSIEPGDLIVGDADGVVVVPRSVEDEALTRAFAKVTGEDHTRDELAAGASLKEVFAKYRVL
;
A
#
# COMPACT_ATOMS: atom_id res chain seq x y z
N LEU A 1 0.28 16.75 1.29
CA LEU A 1 -0.75 15.85 0.72
C LEU A 1 -1.78 16.67 -0.03
N LYS A 2 -1.84 16.41 -1.32
CA LYS A 2 -2.86 16.85 -2.28
C LYS A 2 -3.87 15.70 -2.47
N PRO A 3 -4.99 15.94 -3.17
CA PRO A 3 -5.90 14.87 -3.58
C PRO A 3 -5.15 13.69 -4.22
N ASP A 4 -5.63 12.48 -3.95
CA ASP A 4 -5.16 11.20 -4.49
C ASP A 4 -3.72 10.80 -4.10
N GLN A 5 -3.01 11.62 -3.32
CA GLN A 5 -1.68 11.26 -2.83
C GLN A 5 -1.75 10.25 -1.68
N VAL A 6 -0.79 9.33 -1.65
CA VAL A 6 -0.53 8.43 -0.52
C VAL A 6 0.70 8.95 0.25
N ALA A 7 0.57 9.09 1.57
CA ALA A 7 1.71 9.46 2.41
C ALA A 7 2.55 8.22 2.73
N VAL A 8 3.84 8.23 2.45
CA VAL A 8 4.74 7.10 2.73
C VAL A 8 5.80 7.49 3.75
N PHE A 9 5.94 6.71 4.82
CA PHE A 9 6.90 6.96 5.91
C PHE A 9 7.85 5.77 6.05
N GLY A 10 9.09 5.94 5.57
CA GLY A 10 10.21 5.03 5.82
C GLY A 10 10.81 5.28 7.21
N CYS A 11 10.59 4.35 8.11
CA CYS A 11 10.98 4.37 9.52
C CYS A 11 12.02 3.29 9.85
N GLY A 12 12.52 2.56 8.84
CA GLY A 12 13.48 1.47 9.00
C GLY A 12 12.92 0.33 9.85
N GLY A 13 11.61 0.07 9.76
CA GLY A 13 10.93 -0.95 10.56
C GLY A 13 10.90 -0.68 12.07
N SER A 14 11.13 0.56 12.51
CA SER A 14 11.26 0.87 13.94
C SER A 14 9.96 0.65 14.72
N THR A 15 10.02 -0.24 15.71
CA THR A 15 8.92 -0.48 16.67
C THR A 15 8.86 0.53 17.82
N ARG A 16 9.78 1.51 17.83
CA ARG A 16 9.93 2.50 18.92
C ARG A 16 9.28 3.85 18.65
N ILE A 17 8.69 4.03 17.46
CA ILE A 17 8.02 5.27 17.06
C ILE A 17 6.66 4.95 16.44
N ALA A 18 5.69 5.83 16.63
CA ALA A 18 4.40 5.78 15.96
C ALA A 18 4.12 7.13 15.28
N PRO A 19 4.70 7.39 14.09
CA PRO A 19 4.62 8.70 13.44
C PRO A 19 3.21 9.04 12.94
N TRP A 20 2.33 8.06 12.77
CA TRP A 20 0.98 8.25 12.24
C TRP A 20 -0.12 7.92 13.26
N GLY A 21 -1.15 8.76 13.30
CA GLY A 21 -2.27 8.68 14.25
C GLY A 21 -3.53 9.38 13.74
N GLU A 22 -4.49 9.64 14.63
CA GLU A 22 -5.81 10.17 14.28
C GLU A 22 -5.72 11.56 13.63
N LEU A 23 -4.92 12.47 14.19
CA LEU A 23 -4.85 13.85 13.71
C LEU A 23 -4.28 13.95 12.29
N LEU A 24 -3.25 13.15 11.99
CA LEU A 24 -2.66 13.09 10.64
C LEU A 24 -3.64 12.45 9.66
N SER A 25 -4.33 11.38 10.07
CA SER A 25 -5.40 10.77 9.26
C SER A 25 -6.52 11.78 8.97
N THR A 26 -6.89 12.59 9.96
CA THR A 26 -7.96 13.60 9.83
C THR A 26 -7.57 14.68 8.84
N ALA A 27 -6.36 15.21 8.98
CA ALA A 27 -5.82 16.21 8.07
C ALA A 27 -5.64 15.66 6.64
N ALA A 28 -5.16 14.42 6.51
CA ALA A 28 -4.96 13.76 5.21
C ALA A 28 -6.29 13.53 4.48
N ARG A 29 -7.27 12.94 5.17
CA ARG A 29 -8.63 12.73 4.64
C ARG A 29 -9.29 14.04 4.23
N ALA A 30 -9.19 15.08 5.05
CA ALA A 30 -9.77 16.39 4.75
C ALA A 30 -9.18 17.04 3.49
N ARG A 31 -7.94 16.67 3.11
CA ARG A 31 -7.27 17.14 1.88
C ARG A 31 -7.48 16.22 0.67
N GLY A 32 -8.25 15.15 0.83
CA GLY A 32 -8.51 14.18 -0.25
C GLY A 32 -7.37 13.20 -0.50
N ALA A 33 -6.45 13.02 0.45
CA ALA A 33 -5.40 12.01 0.32
C ALA A 33 -6.02 10.59 0.24
N ALA A 34 -5.38 9.70 -0.53
CA ALA A 34 -5.87 8.33 -0.73
C ALA A 34 -5.58 7.40 0.47
N GLY A 35 -4.50 7.66 1.21
CA GLY A 35 -4.11 6.81 2.34
C GLY A 35 -2.74 7.13 2.92
N CYS A 36 -2.26 6.24 3.79
CA CYS A 36 -0.90 6.24 4.31
C CYS A 36 -0.29 4.83 4.32
N VAL A 37 1.01 4.75 4.05
CA VAL A 37 1.84 3.56 4.22
C VAL A 37 3.02 3.91 5.12
N THR A 38 3.31 3.06 6.09
CA THR A 38 4.51 3.18 6.92
C THR A 38 5.00 1.80 7.34
N ASP A 39 6.31 1.63 7.46
CA ASP A 39 6.92 0.47 8.11
C ASP A 39 7.16 0.70 9.61
N GLY A 40 6.79 1.87 10.13
CA GLY A 40 6.75 2.19 11.56
C GLY A 40 5.44 1.75 12.22
N MET A 41 5.31 2.04 13.51
CA MET A 41 4.08 1.78 14.25
C MET A 41 3.03 2.87 14.02
N VAL A 42 1.79 2.63 14.41
CA VAL A 42 0.71 3.63 14.42
C VAL A 42 -0.06 3.60 15.73
N ARG A 43 -0.80 4.69 15.99
CA ARG A 43 -1.67 4.85 17.16
C ARG A 43 -3.08 5.29 16.77
N ASP A 44 -3.96 5.39 17.76
CA ASP A 44 -5.35 5.86 17.61
C ASP A 44 -6.21 5.01 16.64
N ILE A 45 -5.92 3.71 16.58
CA ILE A 45 -6.52 2.77 15.60
C ILE A 45 -8.05 2.77 15.59
N ARG A 46 -8.70 2.94 16.74
CA ARG A 46 -10.18 2.99 16.80
C ARG A 46 -10.73 4.18 16.02
N ALA A 47 -10.11 5.35 16.17
CA ALA A 47 -10.51 6.55 15.44
C ALA A 47 -10.23 6.41 13.95
N ILE A 48 -9.02 5.96 13.58
CA ILE A 48 -8.63 5.74 12.17
C ILE A 48 -9.59 4.77 11.47
N ARG A 49 -9.92 3.65 12.11
CA ARG A 49 -10.88 2.67 11.57
C ARG A 49 -12.29 3.25 11.42
N THR A 50 -12.74 4.05 12.38
CA THR A 50 -14.05 4.73 12.32
C THR A 50 -14.12 5.69 11.14
N MET A 51 -13.02 6.38 10.84
CA MET A 51 -12.92 7.27 9.68
C MET A 51 -12.90 6.54 8.34
N LYS A 52 -12.66 5.22 8.33
CA LYS A 52 -12.43 4.41 7.13
C LYS A 52 -11.31 4.99 6.24
N PHE A 53 -10.28 5.55 6.85
CA PHE A 53 -9.10 6.06 6.15
C PHE A 53 -8.06 4.93 6.02
N PRO A 54 -7.59 4.57 4.82
CA PRO A 54 -6.62 3.49 4.64
C PRO A 54 -5.25 3.83 5.25
N VAL A 55 -4.76 2.95 6.13
CA VAL A 55 -3.43 3.06 6.74
C VAL A 55 -2.79 1.68 6.80
N PHE A 56 -1.74 1.46 6.03
CA PHE A 56 -0.88 0.28 6.09
C PHE A 56 0.30 0.57 7.01
N HIS A 57 0.60 -0.33 7.94
CA HIS A 57 1.53 -0.07 9.03
C HIS A 57 2.33 -1.31 9.45
N GLY A 58 3.53 -1.10 10.01
CA GLY A 58 4.35 -2.17 10.59
C GLY A 58 3.83 -2.71 11.93
N GLY A 59 2.95 -1.98 12.62
CA GLY A 59 2.32 -2.45 13.84
C GLY A 59 1.58 -1.35 14.62
N ILE A 60 1.04 -1.70 15.78
CA ILE A 60 0.26 -0.77 16.63
C ILE A 60 0.98 -0.59 17.96
N ALA A 61 1.24 0.66 18.35
CA ALA A 61 1.85 0.99 19.63
C ALA A 61 1.33 2.33 20.17
N PRO A 62 1.19 2.50 21.49
CA PRO A 62 0.73 3.76 22.09
C PRO A 62 1.83 4.83 22.18
N LEU A 63 3.03 4.53 21.69
CA LEU A 63 4.21 5.38 21.82
C LEU A 63 4.05 6.66 20.99
N ASP A 64 4.61 7.76 21.49
CA ASP A 64 4.76 8.98 20.70
C ASP A 64 6.12 9.03 20.00
N SER A 65 6.19 9.69 18.84
CA SER A 65 7.44 9.92 18.12
C SER A 65 8.25 11.07 18.74
N LYS A 66 7.61 11.97 19.50
CA LYS A 66 8.31 13.09 20.16
C LYS A 66 9.44 12.58 21.06
N GLY A 67 10.65 13.08 20.79
CA GLY A 67 11.86 12.69 21.52
C GLY A 67 12.42 11.31 21.16
N ARG A 68 11.83 10.61 20.18
CA ARG A 68 12.26 9.28 19.72
C ARG A 68 12.56 9.21 18.22
N GLY A 69 11.95 10.09 17.44
CA GLY A 69 12.18 10.23 16.01
C GLY A 69 11.97 11.67 15.56
N VAL A 70 12.62 12.02 14.46
CA VAL A 70 12.44 13.30 13.77
C VAL A 70 12.24 13.00 12.29
N VAL A 71 11.48 13.84 11.59
CA VAL A 71 11.45 13.79 10.13
C VAL A 71 12.79 14.30 9.64
N ALA A 72 13.58 13.43 9.03
CA ALA A 72 14.89 13.78 8.50
C ALA A 72 14.77 14.54 7.18
N GLU A 73 13.98 13.99 6.25
CA GLU A 73 13.79 14.51 4.89
C GLU A 73 12.33 14.27 4.44
N ILE A 74 11.91 14.99 3.40
CA ILE A 74 10.56 14.93 2.82
C ILE A 74 10.71 14.98 1.30
N ASP A 75 9.88 14.21 0.59
CA ASP A 75 9.88 14.13 -0.88
C ASP A 75 11.27 13.77 -1.46
N VAL A 76 11.92 12.79 -0.83
CA VAL A 76 13.17 12.15 -1.28
C VAL A 76 12.97 10.65 -1.46
N PRO A 77 13.83 9.96 -2.23
CA PRO A 77 13.83 8.50 -2.27
C PRO A 77 14.03 7.90 -0.88
N ILE A 78 13.22 6.90 -0.55
CA ILE A 78 13.28 6.20 0.75
C ILE A 78 13.19 4.69 0.56
N GLU A 79 13.56 3.95 1.60
CA GLU A 79 13.18 2.55 1.75
C GLU A 79 12.04 2.45 2.78
N CYS A 80 10.99 1.70 2.47
CA CYS A 80 9.88 1.41 3.38
C CYS A 80 9.62 -0.10 3.34
N ALA A 81 9.79 -0.78 4.48
CA ALA A 81 9.64 -2.23 4.58
C ALA A 81 10.51 -3.03 3.57
N GLY A 82 11.73 -2.54 3.28
CA GLY A 82 12.65 -3.17 2.33
C GLY A 82 12.35 -2.89 0.85
N VAL A 83 11.39 -2.00 0.55
CA VAL A 83 11.05 -1.58 -0.82
C VAL A 83 11.53 -0.15 -1.05
N SER A 84 12.28 0.07 -2.12
CA SER A 84 12.65 1.42 -2.58
C SER A 84 11.46 2.13 -3.19
N ILE A 85 11.25 3.38 -2.79
CA ILE A 85 10.12 4.22 -3.23
C ILE A 85 10.64 5.60 -3.57
N GLU A 86 10.30 6.09 -4.76
CA GLU A 86 10.56 7.46 -5.17
C GLU A 86 9.30 8.34 -5.10
N PRO A 87 9.45 9.66 -4.84
CA PRO A 87 8.34 10.58 -4.95
C PRO A 87 7.70 10.54 -6.34
N GLY A 88 6.42 10.19 -6.39
CA GLY A 88 5.65 10.10 -7.63
C GLY A 88 5.46 8.68 -8.16
N ASP A 89 6.02 7.67 -7.49
CA ASP A 89 5.64 6.27 -7.75
C ASP A 89 4.18 6.01 -7.40
N LEU A 90 3.56 5.10 -8.14
CA LEU A 90 2.18 4.68 -7.92
C LEU A 90 2.13 3.69 -6.76
N ILE A 91 1.30 3.99 -5.77
CA ILE A 91 1.06 3.13 -4.61
C ILE A 91 -0.34 2.52 -4.72
N VAL A 92 -0.40 1.20 -4.75
CA VAL A 92 -1.65 0.44 -4.76
C VAL A 92 -1.72 -0.40 -3.49
N GLY A 93 -2.83 -0.36 -2.78
CA GLY A 93 -3.01 -1.15 -1.57
C GLY A 93 -4.42 -1.71 -1.43
N ASP A 94 -4.51 -2.96 -0.97
CA ASP A 94 -5.76 -3.68 -0.74
C ASP A 94 -5.65 -4.62 0.48
N ALA A 95 -6.49 -5.65 0.55
CA ALA A 95 -6.49 -6.59 1.67
C ALA A 95 -5.24 -7.49 1.71
N ASP A 96 -4.56 -7.69 0.58
CA ASP A 96 -3.40 -8.58 0.48
C ASP A 96 -2.10 -7.84 0.79
N GLY A 97 -2.04 -6.53 0.54
CA GLY A 97 -0.91 -5.71 0.95
C GLY A 97 -0.78 -4.41 0.17
N VAL A 98 0.47 -3.99 -0.03
CA VAL A 98 0.83 -2.77 -0.76
C VAL A 98 1.84 -3.12 -1.85
N VAL A 99 1.61 -2.59 -3.04
CA VAL A 99 2.53 -2.66 -4.17
C VAL A 99 2.96 -1.26 -4.55
N VAL A 100 4.25 -1.11 -4.85
CA VAL A 100 4.85 0.10 -5.39
C VAL A 100 5.16 -0.15 -6.85
N VAL A 101 4.65 0.69 -7.73
CA VAL A 101 4.94 0.66 -9.16
C VAL A 101 5.79 1.89 -9.50
N PRO A 102 7.06 1.69 -9.89
CA PRO A 102 7.91 2.81 -10.26
C PRO A 102 7.31 3.61 -11.41
N ARG A 103 7.37 4.93 -11.32
CA ARG A 103 6.78 5.82 -12.32
C ARG A 103 7.30 5.57 -13.74
N SER A 104 8.56 5.12 -13.87
CA SER A 104 9.20 4.83 -15.16
C SER A 104 8.58 3.65 -15.91
N VAL A 105 7.85 2.76 -15.24
CA VAL A 105 7.23 1.57 -15.83
C VAL A 105 5.72 1.49 -15.56
N GLU A 106 5.12 2.57 -15.05
CA GLU A 106 3.72 2.62 -14.62
C GLU A 106 2.75 2.17 -15.72
N ASP A 107 2.84 2.77 -16.91
CA ASP A 107 1.95 2.47 -18.05
C ASP A 107 2.08 1.01 -18.51
N GLU A 108 3.31 0.48 -18.55
CA GLU A 108 3.56 -0.92 -18.93
C GLU A 108 2.99 -1.87 -17.88
N ALA A 109 3.24 -1.60 -16.60
CA ALA A 109 2.76 -2.41 -15.49
C ALA A 109 1.23 -2.46 -15.45
N LEU A 110 0.56 -1.30 -15.58
CA LEU A 110 -0.90 -1.22 -15.62
C LEU A 110 -1.47 -1.96 -16.84
N THR A 111 -0.90 -1.76 -18.03
CA THR A 111 -1.33 -2.46 -19.26
C THR A 111 -1.27 -3.97 -19.08
N ARG A 112 -0.15 -4.48 -18.55
CA ARG A 112 0.04 -5.92 -18.31
C ARG A 112 -0.87 -6.45 -17.21
N ALA A 113 -1.10 -5.68 -16.15
CA ALA A 113 -2.02 -6.05 -15.08
C ALA A 113 -3.45 -6.20 -15.60
N PHE A 114 -3.95 -5.23 -16.37
CA PHE A 114 -5.29 -5.32 -16.96
C PHE A 114 -5.44 -6.47 -17.95
N ALA A 115 -4.43 -6.71 -18.80
CA ALA A 115 -4.43 -7.84 -19.72
C ALA A 115 -4.43 -9.20 -19.00
N LYS A 116 -3.81 -9.29 -17.81
CA LYS A 116 -3.84 -10.50 -16.99
C LYS A 116 -5.22 -10.75 -16.39
N VAL A 117 -5.83 -9.71 -15.80
CA VAL A 117 -7.17 -9.82 -15.18
C VAL A 117 -8.22 -10.29 -16.18
N THR A 118 -8.23 -9.74 -17.41
CA THR A 118 -9.18 -10.19 -18.44
C THR A 118 -8.95 -11.63 -18.90
N GLY A 119 -7.72 -12.15 -18.80
CA GLY A 119 -7.40 -13.55 -19.07
C GLY A 119 -7.82 -14.51 -17.95
N GLU A 120 -7.91 -14.03 -16.71
CA GLU A 120 -8.26 -14.84 -15.53
C GLU A 120 -9.74 -15.22 -15.47
N ASP A 121 -10.64 -14.45 -16.10
CA ASP A 121 -12.08 -14.73 -16.07
C ASP A 121 -12.42 -16.10 -16.68
N HIS A 122 -11.81 -16.44 -17.82
CA HIS A 122 -12.00 -17.76 -18.45
C HIS A 122 -11.41 -18.91 -17.63
N THR A 123 -10.25 -18.67 -16.99
CA THR A 123 -9.61 -19.65 -16.10
C THR A 123 -10.50 -19.94 -14.89
N ARG A 124 -11.08 -18.90 -14.29
CA ARG A 124 -11.95 -19.01 -13.12
C ARG A 124 -13.21 -19.81 -13.42
N ASP A 125 -13.85 -19.55 -14.54
CA ASP A 125 -15.09 -20.25 -14.93
C ASP A 125 -14.87 -21.75 -15.16
N GLU A 126 -13.79 -22.14 -15.84
CA GLU A 126 -13.48 -23.56 -16.09
C GLU A 126 -13.08 -24.31 -14.81
N LEU A 127 -12.31 -23.66 -13.93
CA LEU A 127 -12.00 -24.23 -12.61
C LEU A 127 -13.26 -24.39 -11.76
N ALA A 128 -14.16 -23.40 -11.76
CA ALA A 128 -15.44 -23.49 -11.05
C ALA A 128 -16.36 -24.58 -11.62
N ALA A 129 -16.25 -24.87 -12.92
CA ALA A 129 -16.94 -25.98 -13.58
C ALA A 129 -16.30 -27.37 -13.33
N GLY A 130 -15.18 -27.43 -12.60
CA GLY A 130 -14.54 -28.67 -12.15
C GLY A 130 -13.35 -29.13 -12.99
N ALA A 131 -12.85 -28.32 -13.93
CA ALA A 131 -11.61 -28.63 -14.64
C ALA A 131 -10.41 -28.62 -13.67
N SER A 132 -9.39 -29.43 -13.95
CA SER A 132 -8.20 -29.45 -13.09
C SER A 132 -7.29 -28.25 -13.35
N LEU A 133 -6.58 -27.78 -12.32
CA LEU A 133 -5.57 -26.70 -12.44
C LEU A 133 -4.55 -27.00 -13.54
N LYS A 134 -4.16 -28.27 -13.72
CA LYS A 134 -3.20 -28.68 -14.75
C LYS A 134 -3.72 -28.43 -16.17
N GLU A 135 -4.98 -28.79 -16.44
CA GLU A 135 -5.60 -28.63 -17.76
C GLU A 135 -5.80 -27.15 -18.09
N VAL A 136 -6.35 -26.39 -17.14
CA VAL A 136 -6.62 -24.96 -17.31
C VAL A 136 -5.31 -24.18 -17.48
N PHE A 137 -4.26 -24.48 -16.70
CA PHE A 137 -2.95 -23.88 -16.88
C PHE A 137 -2.31 -24.22 -18.23
N ALA A 138 -2.41 -25.47 -18.68
CA ALA A 138 -1.88 -25.87 -19.98
C ALA A 138 -2.53 -25.11 -21.15
N LYS A 139 -3.83 -24.78 -21.00
CA LYS A 139 -4.64 -24.07 -21.98
C LYS A 139 -4.40 -22.55 -21.97
N TYR A 140 -4.49 -21.92 -20.80
CA TYR A 140 -4.47 -20.45 -20.70
C TYR A 140 -3.12 -19.87 -20.28
N ARG A 141 -2.24 -20.68 -19.68
CA ARG A 141 -0.98 -20.22 -19.06
C ARG A 141 -1.19 -19.15 -17.99
N VAL A 142 -2.37 -19.15 -17.40
CA VAL A 142 -2.82 -18.25 -16.33
C VAL A 142 -3.24 -19.11 -15.14
N LEU A 143 -2.77 -18.74 -13.95
CA LEU A 143 -3.17 -19.30 -12.65
C LEU A 143 -3.06 -18.24 -11.57
#